data_AF-A0A9K3EDT5-F1
#
_entry.id   AF-A0A9K3EDT5-F1
#
_cell.length_a   1.000
_cell.length_b   1.000
_cell.length_c   1.000
_cell.angle_alpha   90.00
_cell.angle_beta   90.00
_cell.angle_gamma   90.00
#
_symmetry.space_group_name_H-M   'P 1'
#
loop_
_entity.id
_entity.type
_entity.pdbx_description
1 polymer ?
#
loop_
_entity_poly.entity_id
_entity_poly.type
_entity_poly.pdbx_seq_one_letter_code
_entity_poly.pdbx_strand_id
1 'polypeptide(L)'
;MEGVETKSFSLVEGSQIGSKFSTCLAENVEGFQQCVKEILKLIEQDGNLSETTSEFCDGKKSKLTTHVAELSRMHAVLVDQHAHLIGEFSKDCESKIEKQYLDSYDSSSPQVTQMFTPDKTSNTRKCRTPIGLDALLSSGGGGSYASRREGSESSFSLSSDSDSESFMSINKLRISPVNDDALKVKETKAPEVQTLVDENTNLKECNRRLQEEVSIYVADISVRNDQITELSRNLDQSMSDIGRLKMEVSEKCRSVNDLNKHLDSLKLKKDEVTAKVDTLRAEKRSQDNLVRELETCLNSIQVEHVGVLSSFDNAQEVIDELKLKVMELEREVVRQREVIFDTAEEKREVISIGAA
;
A
#
# COMPACT_ATOMS: atom_id res chain seq x y z
N MET A 1 -15.02 -22.40 -48.61
CA MET A 1 -13.88 -21.65 -49.16
C MET A 1 -14.17 -20.19 -48.88
N GLU A 2 -13.69 -19.70 -47.75
CA GLU A 2 -13.57 -18.27 -47.45
C GLU A 2 -12.47 -18.15 -46.38
N GLY A 3 -11.23 -17.92 -46.85
CA GLY A 3 -10.24 -17.15 -46.09
C GLY A 3 -10.63 -15.67 -46.22
N VAL A 4 -10.27 -14.77 -45.31
CA VAL A 4 -8.93 -14.21 -45.19
C VAL A 4 -8.63 -13.76 -43.75
N GLU A 5 -7.64 -14.43 -43.17
CA GLU A 5 -6.49 -13.93 -42.40
C GLU A 5 -6.61 -12.67 -41.52
N THR A 6 -6.49 -12.89 -40.21
CA THR A 6 -6.04 -11.93 -39.21
C THR A 6 -4.56 -11.60 -39.40
N LYS A 7 -4.24 -10.35 -39.75
CA LYS A 7 -2.86 -9.85 -39.80
C LYS A 7 -2.56 -9.02 -38.55
N SER A 8 -1.81 -9.62 -37.63
CA SER A 8 -1.19 -8.99 -36.47
C SER A 8 -0.10 -8.01 -36.92
N PHE A 9 -0.16 -6.76 -36.43
CA PHE A 9 0.95 -5.82 -36.55
C PHE A 9 1.80 -5.86 -35.29
N SER A 10 3.05 -6.27 -35.51
CA SER A 10 4.11 -6.49 -34.53
C SER A 10 4.63 -5.20 -33.91
N LEU A 11 4.82 -5.29 -32.59
CA LEU A 11 5.63 -4.46 -31.71
C LEU A 11 7.11 -4.49 -32.15
N VAL A 12 7.57 -3.50 -32.90
CA VAL A 12 9.01 -3.26 -33.07
C VAL A 12 9.22 -1.74 -33.14
N GLU A 13 10.22 -1.27 -32.40
CA GLU A 13 10.77 0.10 -32.29
C GLU A 13 10.32 0.97 -31.09
N GLY A 14 10.79 0.59 -29.90
CA GLY A 14 11.05 1.52 -28.79
C GLY A 14 12.43 1.32 -28.13
N SER A 15 13.27 0.44 -28.70
CA SER A 15 14.32 -0.24 -27.93
C SER A 15 15.56 0.58 -27.60
N GLN A 16 15.83 1.70 -28.27
CA GLN A 16 17.03 2.50 -27.96
C GLN A 16 16.78 3.64 -26.96
N ILE A 17 15.57 4.20 -26.95
CA ILE A 17 15.16 5.27 -26.03
C ILE A 17 14.73 4.66 -24.68
N GLY A 18 13.97 3.56 -24.72
CA GLY A 18 13.59 2.82 -23.50
C GLY A 18 14.78 2.28 -22.72
N SER A 19 15.87 1.91 -23.41
CA SER A 19 17.08 1.38 -22.77
C SER A 19 17.87 2.46 -22.00
N LYS A 20 18.08 3.65 -22.58
CA LYS A 20 18.76 4.76 -21.90
C LYS A 20 17.93 5.31 -20.74
N PHE A 21 16.61 5.38 -20.91
CA PHE A 21 15.67 5.80 -19.87
C PHE A 21 15.60 4.79 -18.73
N SER A 22 15.54 3.49 -19.05
CA SER A 22 15.54 2.41 -18.05
C SER A 22 16.81 2.40 -17.22
N THR A 23 17.95 2.76 -17.81
CA THR A 23 19.24 2.82 -17.10
C THR A 23 19.28 4.04 -16.17
N CYS A 24 18.89 5.22 -16.65
CA CYS A 24 18.89 6.45 -15.84
C CYS A 24 17.82 6.43 -14.72
N LEU A 25 16.65 5.83 -14.99
CA LEU A 25 15.61 5.61 -13.98
C LEU A 25 16.09 4.66 -12.88
N ALA A 26 16.78 3.58 -13.25
CA ALA A 26 17.35 2.64 -12.29
C ALA A 26 18.40 3.31 -11.39
N GLU A 27 19.32 4.09 -11.97
CA GLU A 27 20.32 4.87 -11.22
C GLU A 27 19.67 5.88 -10.26
N ASN A 28 18.62 6.57 -10.70
CA ASN A 28 17.88 7.53 -9.87
C ASN A 28 17.12 6.84 -8.72
N VAL A 29 16.51 5.69 -8.96
CA VAL A 29 15.80 4.91 -7.94
C VAL A 29 16.79 4.34 -6.91
N GLU A 30 17.94 3.84 -7.36
CA GLU A 30 19.00 3.34 -6.47
C GLU A 30 19.60 4.47 -5.62
N GLY A 31 19.89 5.63 -6.23
CA GLY A 31 20.35 6.82 -5.51
C GLY A 31 19.32 7.34 -4.49
N PHE A 32 18.04 7.36 -4.86
CA PHE A 32 16.94 7.71 -3.95
C PHE A 32 16.88 6.77 -2.74
N GLN A 33 16.94 5.46 -2.98
CA GLN A 33 16.90 4.45 -1.91
C GLN A 33 18.11 4.54 -0.98
N GLN A 34 19.31 4.80 -1.52
CA GLN A 34 20.52 4.97 -0.73
C GLN A 34 20.44 6.21 0.17
N CYS A 35 19.96 7.35 -0.34
CA CYS A 35 19.76 8.56 0.47
C CYS A 35 18.73 8.35 1.58
N VAL A 36 17.61 7.68 1.29
CA VAL A 36 16.59 7.36 2.32
C VAL A 36 17.18 6.47 3.41
N LYS A 37 17.98 5.47 3.04
CA LYS A 37 18.66 4.57 3.98
C LYS A 37 19.63 5.31 4.90
N GLU A 38 20.39 6.26 4.37
CA GLU A 38 21.33 7.08 5.15
C GLU A 38 20.60 8.05 6.09
N ILE A 39 19.50 8.67 5.64
CA ILE A 39 18.63 9.50 6.48
C ILE A 39 18.06 8.71 7.65
N LEU A 40 17.53 7.51 7.40
CA LEU A 40 16.97 6.65 8.44
C LEU A 40 18.05 6.24 9.46
N LYS A 41 19.27 5.93 8.99
CA LYS A 41 20.41 5.63 9.87
C LYS A 41 20.79 6.83 10.74
N LEU A 42 20.76 8.06 10.21
CA LEU A 42 21.04 9.27 10.98
C LEU A 42 19.97 9.53 12.04
N ILE A 43 18.70 9.27 11.73
CA ILE A 43 17.57 9.40 12.69
C ILE A 43 17.66 8.32 13.78
N GLU A 44 17.97 7.07 13.40
CA GLU A 44 18.12 5.95 14.33
C GLU A 44 19.31 6.14 15.28
N GLN A 45 20.40 6.75 14.82
CA GLN A 45 21.53 7.15 15.67
C GLN A 45 21.16 8.26 16.67
N ASP A 46 20.15 9.09 16.40
CA ASP A 46 19.70 10.16 17.30
C ASP A 46 18.86 9.63 18.47
N GLY A 47 18.09 8.56 18.24
CA GLY A 47 17.35 7.86 19.30
C GLY A 47 18.24 7.22 20.38
N ASN A 48 19.54 7.09 20.12
CA ASN A 48 20.53 6.49 21.03
C ASN A 48 21.40 7.52 21.78
N LEU A 49 21.24 8.83 21.52
CA LEU A 49 22.07 9.89 22.09
C LEU A 49 21.24 10.81 23.00
N SER A 50 20.87 10.26 24.15
CA SER A 50 20.55 11.09 25.31
C SER A 50 21.84 11.74 25.79
N GLU A 51 21.92 13.07 25.67
CA GLU A 51 22.85 13.92 26.42
C GLU A 51 24.31 13.97 25.90
N THR A 52 24.65 14.91 24.98
CA THR A 52 25.87 15.75 25.02
C THR A 52 26.11 16.60 23.75
N THR A 53 26.36 17.90 23.97
CA THR A 53 26.97 18.93 23.09
C THR A 53 26.18 19.44 21.84
N SER A 54 25.81 20.73 21.89
CA SER A 54 25.06 21.47 20.86
C SER A 54 25.69 21.46 19.46
N GLU A 55 27.02 21.42 19.36
CA GLU A 55 27.74 21.46 18.07
C GLU A 55 27.55 20.17 17.24
N PHE A 56 27.29 19.02 17.89
CA PHE A 56 27.06 17.75 17.20
C PHE A 56 25.65 17.66 16.59
N CYS A 57 24.65 18.26 17.24
CA CYS A 57 23.29 18.37 16.72
C CYS A 57 23.22 19.24 15.45
N ASP A 58 23.97 20.34 15.39
CA ASP A 58 24.03 21.20 14.20
C ASP A 58 24.75 20.52 13.02
N GLY A 59 25.82 19.77 13.29
CA GLY A 59 26.51 18.94 12.29
C GLY A 59 25.63 17.81 11.72
N LYS A 60 24.77 17.19 12.55
CA LYS A 60 23.80 16.18 12.09
C LYS A 60 22.65 16.80 11.31
N LYS A 61 22.09 17.91 11.80
CA LYS A 61 21.01 18.64 11.14
C LYS A 61 21.43 19.12 9.75
N SER A 62 22.66 19.61 9.60
CA SER A 62 23.20 20.01 8.29
C SER A 62 23.40 18.82 7.34
N LYS A 63 23.87 17.67 7.81
CA LYS A 63 23.96 16.43 7.00
C LYS A 63 22.58 15.90 6.56
N LEU A 64 21.62 15.84 7.49
CA LEU A 64 20.24 15.47 7.19
C LEU A 64 19.61 16.42 6.17
N THR A 65 19.82 17.72 6.34
CA THR A 65 19.36 18.76 5.41
C THR A 65 19.97 18.59 4.02
N THR A 66 21.25 18.21 3.94
CA THR A 66 21.96 17.95 2.68
C THR A 66 21.36 16.76 1.93
N HIS A 67 21.14 15.62 2.62
CA HIS A 67 20.54 14.44 1.99
C HIS A 67 19.07 14.66 1.58
N VAL A 68 18.30 15.42 2.36
CA VAL A 68 16.91 15.80 2.00
C VAL A 68 16.89 16.72 0.78
N ALA A 69 17.86 17.63 0.66
CA ALA A 69 18.00 18.50 -0.52
C ALA A 69 18.39 17.68 -1.76
N GLU A 70 19.30 16.71 -1.62
CA GLU A 70 19.68 15.80 -2.70
C GLU A 70 18.52 14.92 -3.16
N LEU A 71 17.70 14.42 -2.22
CA LEU A 71 16.47 13.69 -2.52
C LEU A 71 15.50 14.54 -3.34
N SER A 72 15.33 15.81 -2.95
CA SER A 72 14.48 16.77 -3.67
C SER A 72 15.00 17.03 -5.08
N ARG A 73 16.33 17.11 -5.25
CA ARG A 73 16.97 17.25 -6.57
C ARG A 73 16.74 16.03 -7.46
N MET A 74 16.90 14.82 -6.92
CA MET A 74 16.64 13.57 -7.68
C MET A 74 15.17 13.44 -8.08
N HIS A 75 14.25 13.80 -7.17
CA HIS A 75 12.82 13.82 -7.48
C HIS A 75 12.48 14.85 -8.58
N ALA A 76 13.11 16.03 -8.58
CA ALA A 76 12.91 17.01 -9.65
C ALA A 76 13.39 16.49 -11.02
N VAL A 77 14.56 15.85 -11.07
CA VAL A 77 15.06 15.21 -12.30
C VAL A 77 14.12 14.12 -12.80
N LEU A 78 13.55 13.32 -11.89
CA LEU A 78 12.58 12.29 -12.23
C LEU A 78 11.28 12.89 -12.80
N VAL A 79 10.79 13.98 -12.20
CA VAL A 79 9.61 14.71 -12.70
C VAL A 79 9.87 15.28 -14.09
N ASP A 80 11.04 15.86 -14.34
CA ASP A 80 11.43 16.39 -15.65
C ASP A 80 11.53 15.27 -16.71
N GLN A 81 12.08 14.11 -16.32
CA GLN A 81 12.13 12.92 -17.16
C GLN A 81 10.73 12.41 -17.54
N HIS A 82 9.78 12.39 -16.59
CA HIS A 82 8.41 12.04 -16.89
C HIS A 82 7.71 13.09 -17.77
N ALA A 83 7.98 14.39 -17.57
CA ALA A 83 7.45 15.45 -18.43
C ALA A 83 7.96 15.33 -19.87
N HIS A 84 9.24 14.99 -20.05
CA HIS A 84 9.83 14.71 -21.35
C HIS A 84 9.17 13.51 -22.03
N LEU A 85 8.97 12.41 -21.29
CA LEU A 85 8.32 11.19 -21.80
C LEU A 85 6.87 11.45 -22.23
N ILE A 86 6.11 12.20 -21.43
CA ILE A 86 4.74 12.59 -21.77
C ILE A 86 4.73 13.49 -23.01
N GLY A 87 5.68 14.43 -23.11
CA GLY A 87 5.82 15.32 -24.26
C GLY A 87 6.20 14.60 -25.55
N GLU A 88 7.12 13.63 -25.48
CA GLU A 88 7.51 12.80 -26.64
C GLU A 88 6.39 11.85 -27.06
N PHE A 89 5.70 11.20 -26.10
CA PHE A 89 4.57 10.32 -26.40
C PHE A 89 3.39 11.09 -27.05
N SER A 90 3.16 12.34 -26.62
CA SER A 90 2.17 13.21 -27.24
C SER A 90 2.51 13.54 -28.69
N LYS A 91 3.80 13.84 -28.98
CA LYS A 91 4.28 14.11 -30.34
C LYS A 91 4.27 12.87 -31.24
N ASP A 92 4.57 11.70 -30.68
CA ASP A 92 4.48 10.42 -31.40
C ASP A 92 3.02 10.06 -31.71
N CYS A 93 2.07 10.40 -30.84
CA CYS A 93 0.64 10.26 -31.13
C CYS A 93 0.17 11.25 -32.20
N GLU A 94 0.55 12.53 -32.11
CA GLU A 94 0.21 13.56 -33.10
C GLU A 94 0.78 13.22 -34.49
N SER A 95 2.05 12.82 -34.58
CA SER A 95 2.69 12.45 -35.85
C SER A 95 2.09 11.17 -36.46
N LYS A 96 1.56 10.26 -35.63
CA LYS A 96 0.87 9.03 -36.09
C LYS A 96 -0.57 9.31 -36.54
N ILE A 97 -1.23 10.31 -35.98
CA ILE A 97 -2.54 10.80 -36.42
C ILE A 97 -2.40 11.62 -37.71
N GLU A 98 -1.37 12.47 -37.82
CA GLU A 98 -1.10 13.29 -39.02
C GLU A 98 -0.74 12.42 -40.23
N LYS A 99 0.00 11.32 -40.04
CA LYS A 99 0.29 10.34 -41.10
C LYS A 99 -0.92 9.52 -41.54
N GLN A 100 -1.91 9.30 -40.67
CA GLN A 100 -3.16 8.60 -41.04
C GLN A 100 -4.16 9.51 -41.76
N TYR A 101 -4.04 10.83 -41.63
CA TYR A 101 -4.91 11.80 -42.30
C TYR A 101 -4.41 12.22 -43.70
N LEU A 102 -3.15 11.94 -44.04
CA LEU A 102 -2.57 12.32 -45.33
C LEU A 102 -2.85 11.31 -46.47
N ASP A 103 -3.22 10.06 -46.14
CA ASP A 103 -3.48 8.99 -47.12
C ASP A 103 -4.97 8.78 -47.46
N SER A 104 -5.86 9.67 -47.01
CA SER A 104 -7.30 9.55 -47.33
C SER A 104 -7.93 10.91 -47.61
N TYR A 105 -7.63 11.48 -48.78
CA TYR A 105 -8.51 12.44 -49.44
C TYR A 105 -8.86 11.94 -50.85
N ASP A 106 -10.05 11.34 -50.98
CA ASP A 106 -10.83 11.51 -52.20
C ASP A 106 -12.32 11.73 -51.87
N SER A 107 -12.84 12.83 -52.41
CA SER A 107 -14.24 13.17 -52.69
C SER A 107 -15.28 13.53 -51.61
N SER A 108 -15.65 14.82 -51.67
CA SER A 108 -17.01 15.44 -51.60
C SER A 108 -17.84 15.53 -50.29
N SER A 109 -17.73 16.69 -49.61
CA SER A 109 -18.76 17.72 -49.24
C SER A 109 -20.14 17.35 -48.60
N PRO A 110 -20.89 18.29 -47.96
CA PRO A 110 -20.81 18.67 -46.54
C PRO A 110 -22.21 18.69 -45.83
N GLN A 111 -22.27 19.32 -44.64
CA GLN A 111 -23.42 19.70 -43.78
C GLN A 111 -23.60 18.78 -42.54
N VAL A 112 -23.87 19.21 -41.30
CA VAL A 112 -24.46 20.44 -40.72
C VAL A 112 -23.84 20.69 -39.32
N THR A 113 -23.50 21.95 -39.06
CA THR A 113 -23.66 22.77 -37.84
C THR A 113 -24.00 22.08 -36.50
N GLN A 114 -23.21 22.35 -35.45
CA GLN A 114 -23.62 23.19 -34.30
C GLN A 114 -22.47 23.41 -33.30
N MET A 115 -22.20 24.68 -33.03
CA MET A 115 -21.35 25.19 -31.96
C MET A 115 -21.87 24.79 -30.57
N PHE A 116 -20.98 24.68 -29.57
CA PHE A 116 -21.03 25.47 -28.32
C PHE A 116 -19.67 25.37 -27.58
N THR A 117 -19.26 26.50 -27.01
CA THR A 117 -18.02 26.81 -26.27
C THR A 117 -17.83 26.02 -24.96
N PRO A 118 -16.59 25.78 -24.49
CA PRO A 118 -16.37 25.26 -23.13
C PRO A 118 -16.08 26.40 -22.14
N ASP A 119 -16.91 26.52 -21.11
CA ASP A 119 -16.58 27.27 -19.90
C ASP A 119 -16.55 26.33 -18.67
N LYS A 120 -15.61 26.66 -17.80
CA LYS A 120 -15.40 26.33 -16.38
C LYS A 120 -16.08 25.13 -15.69
N THR A 121 -15.19 24.36 -15.05
CA THR A 121 -15.29 23.75 -13.70
C THR A 121 -16.40 22.74 -13.43
N SER A 122 -16.02 21.50 -13.11
CA SER A 122 -16.16 20.94 -11.75
C SER A 122 -15.82 19.44 -11.72
N ASN A 123 -15.15 19.09 -10.62
CA ASN A 123 -14.81 17.75 -10.19
C ASN A 123 -16.04 16.85 -9.97
N THR A 124 -15.75 15.55 -9.87
CA THR A 124 -16.57 14.43 -9.37
C THR A 124 -17.42 13.69 -10.41
N ARG A 125 -16.82 12.66 -11.01
CA ARG A 125 -17.57 11.52 -11.56
C ARG A 125 -17.37 10.29 -10.68
N LYS A 126 -18.40 10.03 -9.87
CA LYS A 126 -18.75 8.70 -9.35
C LYS A 126 -19.10 7.84 -10.56
N CYS A 127 -18.39 6.74 -10.77
CA CYS A 127 -18.75 5.77 -11.80
C CYS A 127 -19.93 4.92 -11.31
N ARG A 128 -21.04 5.03 -12.05
CA ARG A 128 -22.24 4.23 -11.99
C ARG A 128 -22.07 3.04 -12.95
N THR A 129 -22.15 1.84 -12.41
CA THR A 129 -22.13 0.57 -13.16
C THR A 129 -23.42 0.40 -13.97
N PRO A 130 -23.38 -0.06 -15.24
CA PRO A 130 -24.55 -0.54 -15.94
C PRO A 130 -24.91 -1.97 -15.52
N ILE A 131 -26.19 -2.10 -15.22
CA ILE A 131 -27.02 -3.27 -14.99
C ILE A 131 -26.91 -4.31 -16.11
N GLY A 132 -26.92 -5.59 -15.73
CA GLY A 132 -27.35 -6.68 -16.60
C GLY A 132 -26.77 -8.04 -16.24
N LEU A 133 -27.35 -8.73 -15.25
CA LEU A 133 -27.86 -10.11 -15.35
C LEU A 133 -28.17 -10.66 -13.94
N ASP A 134 -29.47 -10.79 -13.67
CA ASP A 134 -30.06 -11.45 -12.52
C ASP A 134 -29.84 -12.96 -12.58
N ALA A 135 -29.37 -13.56 -11.48
CA ALA A 135 -29.78 -14.90 -11.06
C ALA A 135 -29.49 -15.10 -9.56
N LEU A 136 -30.56 -15.42 -8.84
CA LEU A 136 -30.68 -15.56 -7.41
C LEU A 136 -29.75 -16.66 -6.85
N LEU A 137 -28.96 -16.33 -5.82
CA LEU A 137 -28.35 -17.31 -4.93
C LEU A 137 -28.85 -17.10 -3.50
N SER A 138 -29.92 -17.82 -3.17
CA SER A 138 -30.20 -18.33 -1.81
C SER A 138 -30.10 -19.86 -1.94
N SER A 139 -29.14 -20.52 -1.31
CA SER A 139 -29.05 -20.85 0.13
C SER A 139 -29.74 -22.19 0.46
N GLY A 140 -28.97 -23.08 1.11
CA GLY A 140 -29.43 -24.28 1.82
C GLY A 140 -29.50 -25.53 0.93
N GLY A 141 -28.94 -26.68 1.27
CA GLY A 141 -28.56 -27.21 2.57
C GLY A 141 -29.19 -28.59 2.74
N GLY A 142 -28.36 -29.63 2.85
CA GLY A 142 -28.67 -30.91 3.50
C GLY A 142 -29.63 -31.88 2.80
N GLY A 143 -29.33 -33.19 2.88
CA GLY A 143 -30.35 -34.24 2.76
C GLY A 143 -29.94 -35.45 1.94
N SER A 144 -29.30 -36.42 2.59
CA SER A 144 -29.05 -37.78 2.11
C SER A 144 -30.31 -38.66 2.15
N TYR A 145 -30.54 -39.52 1.15
CA TYR A 145 -30.87 -40.95 1.37
C TYR A 145 -30.83 -41.83 0.09
N ALA A 146 -29.98 -42.85 0.16
CA ALA A 146 -30.11 -44.28 -0.19
C ALA A 146 -30.87 -44.80 -1.43
N SER A 147 -30.13 -45.51 -2.30
CA SER A 147 -30.27 -46.96 -2.62
C SER A 147 -29.34 -47.33 -3.78
N ARG A 148 -28.75 -48.52 -3.93
CA ARG A 148 -28.53 -49.72 -3.11
C ARG A 148 -27.57 -50.62 -3.93
N ARG A 149 -26.65 -51.29 -3.22
CA ARG A 149 -26.02 -52.61 -3.49
C ARG A 149 -24.87 -52.76 -4.50
N GLU A 150 -23.83 -53.40 -3.95
CA GLU A 150 -22.95 -54.46 -4.50
C GLU A 150 -22.26 -54.18 -5.84
N GLY A 151 -20.95 -54.25 -5.98
CA GLY A 151 -19.91 -54.82 -5.14
C GLY A 151 -18.69 -55.06 -6.03
N SER A 152 -17.54 -55.24 -5.37
CA SER A 152 -16.34 -55.88 -5.87
C SER A 152 -15.43 -55.10 -6.83
N GLU A 153 -14.27 -54.85 -6.24
CA GLU A 153 -12.95 -54.68 -6.82
C GLU A 153 -12.65 -55.75 -7.88
N SER A 154 -12.09 -55.34 -9.01
CA SER A 154 -11.09 -56.14 -9.72
C SER A 154 -10.32 -55.27 -10.69
N SER A 155 -9.02 -55.18 -10.44
CA SER A 155 -7.97 -54.96 -11.43
C SER A 155 -8.16 -55.91 -12.60
N PHE A 156 -7.97 -55.45 -13.84
CA PHE A 156 -7.25 -56.19 -14.91
C PHE A 156 -6.84 -55.18 -16.00
N SER A 157 -5.53 -55.07 -16.21
CA SER A 157 -4.97 -54.58 -17.46
C SER A 157 -5.20 -55.63 -18.54
N LEU A 158 -5.71 -55.24 -19.71
CA LEU A 158 -5.60 -56.06 -20.91
C LEU A 158 -5.20 -55.23 -22.13
N SER A 159 -4.24 -55.82 -22.81
CA SER A 159 -3.56 -55.52 -24.06
C SER A 159 -4.50 -55.37 -25.25
N SER A 160 -4.00 -54.73 -26.30
CA SER A 160 -4.46 -55.00 -27.66
C SER A 160 -3.28 -54.91 -28.62
N ASP A 161 -2.61 -56.03 -28.82
CA ASP A 161 -1.76 -56.27 -29.99
C ASP A 161 -2.69 -56.49 -31.19
N SER A 162 -2.49 -55.69 -32.25
CA SER A 162 -3.28 -55.76 -33.47
C SER A 162 -2.46 -56.43 -34.56
N ASP A 163 -2.63 -57.74 -34.69
CA ASP A 163 -2.13 -58.53 -35.82
C ASP A 163 -3.01 -58.28 -37.05
N SER A 164 -2.42 -57.69 -38.09
CA SER A 164 -3.07 -57.55 -39.40
C SER A 164 -2.69 -58.71 -40.31
N GLU A 165 -3.58 -59.71 -40.38
CA GLU A 165 -3.53 -60.81 -41.35
C GLU A 165 -4.04 -60.34 -42.72
N SER A 166 -3.15 -60.31 -43.72
CA SER A 166 -3.51 -60.03 -45.12
C SER A 166 -3.87 -61.32 -45.85
N PHE A 167 -5.16 -61.47 -46.16
CA PHE A 167 -5.68 -62.54 -47.02
C PHE A 167 -5.37 -62.24 -48.49
N MET A 168 -4.54 -63.08 -49.14
CA MET A 168 -4.46 -63.13 -50.60
C MET A 168 -4.83 -64.52 -51.11
N SER A 169 -5.90 -64.52 -51.90
CA SER A 169 -6.56 -65.65 -52.56
C SER A 169 -5.59 -66.52 -53.36
N ILE A 170 -5.52 -67.81 -53.05
CA ILE A 170 -4.82 -68.81 -53.86
C ILE A 170 -5.78 -69.30 -54.95
N ASN A 171 -5.52 -68.88 -56.19
CA ASN A 171 -6.21 -69.38 -57.38
C ASN A 171 -5.99 -70.89 -57.56
N LYS A 172 -7.08 -71.63 -57.74
CA LYS A 172 -7.10 -73.04 -58.18
C LYS A 172 -6.56 -73.16 -59.62
N LEU A 173 -5.44 -73.83 -59.81
CA LEU A 173 -5.01 -74.34 -61.12
C LEU A 173 -5.00 -75.87 -61.08
N ARG A 174 -5.93 -76.46 -61.84
CA ARG A 174 -5.98 -77.90 -62.11
C ARG A 174 -4.87 -78.26 -63.11
N ILE A 175 -4.12 -79.30 -62.81
CA ILE A 175 -3.23 -79.96 -63.76
C ILE A 175 -3.85 -81.30 -64.17
N SER A 176 -3.96 -81.50 -65.49
CA SER A 176 -3.54 -82.69 -66.26
C SER A 176 -4.43 -82.88 -67.51
N PRO A 177 -4.00 -83.62 -68.56
CA PRO A 177 -2.65 -83.61 -69.13
C PRO A 177 -2.63 -83.75 -70.68
N VAL A 178 -1.39 -83.71 -71.22
CA VAL A 178 -0.90 -84.48 -72.39
C VAL A 178 -1.26 -83.96 -73.80
N ASN A 179 -0.27 -83.39 -74.50
CA ASN A 179 0.41 -84.02 -75.66
C ASN A 179 1.40 -83.07 -76.37
N ASP A 180 2.34 -83.74 -77.04
CA ASP A 180 3.59 -83.31 -77.66
C ASP A 180 3.55 -82.21 -78.73
N ASP A 181 4.75 -81.63 -78.84
CA ASP A 181 5.47 -81.27 -80.05
C ASP A 181 5.18 -79.99 -80.84
N ALA A 182 6.32 -79.46 -81.30
CA ALA A 182 6.53 -78.72 -82.53
C ALA A 182 6.17 -77.22 -82.58
N LEU A 183 7.26 -76.44 -82.60
CA LEU A 183 7.52 -75.42 -83.62
C LEU A 183 6.45 -74.30 -83.77
N LYS A 184 6.74 -73.14 -83.18
CA LYS A 184 6.80 -71.82 -83.86
C LYS A 184 6.94 -70.70 -82.83
N VAL A 185 8.18 -70.42 -82.43
CA VAL A 185 8.55 -69.11 -81.86
C VAL A 185 8.58 -68.12 -83.04
N LYS A 186 7.44 -67.49 -83.32
CA LYS A 186 7.37 -66.28 -84.12
C LYS A 186 6.50 -65.26 -83.39
N GLU A 187 7.21 -64.28 -82.82
CA GLU A 187 6.83 -62.86 -82.95
C GLU A 187 5.58 -62.37 -82.19
N THR A 188 5.62 -62.41 -80.85
CA THR A 188 4.67 -61.67 -79.98
C THR A 188 5.32 -60.95 -78.78
N LYS A 189 6.65 -60.94 -78.65
CA LYS A 189 7.36 -60.39 -77.47
C LYS A 189 7.53 -58.86 -77.43
N ALA A 190 7.24 -58.14 -78.51
CA ALA A 190 7.45 -56.68 -78.58
C ALA A 190 6.42 -55.84 -77.77
N PRO A 191 5.10 -56.10 -77.80
CA PRO A 191 4.13 -55.28 -77.05
C PRO A 191 4.15 -55.50 -75.53
N GLU A 192 4.46 -56.70 -75.05
CA GLU A 192 4.48 -57.04 -73.62
C GLU A 192 5.66 -56.39 -72.88
N VAL A 193 6.81 -56.26 -73.56
CA VAL A 193 7.97 -55.55 -73.03
C VAL A 193 7.69 -54.04 -72.95
N GLN A 194 6.94 -53.47 -73.90
CA GLN A 194 6.56 -52.06 -73.87
C GLN A 194 5.60 -51.75 -72.72
N THR A 195 4.59 -52.60 -72.48
CA THR A 195 3.66 -52.42 -71.36
C THR A 195 4.35 -52.52 -69.99
N LEU A 196 5.32 -53.42 -69.84
CA LEU A 196 6.11 -53.56 -68.60
C LEU A 196 7.07 -52.37 -68.37
N VAL A 197 7.57 -51.77 -69.44
CA VAL A 197 8.36 -50.53 -69.37
C VAL A 197 7.48 -49.38 -68.92
N ASP A 198 6.28 -49.22 -69.48
CA ASP A 198 5.35 -48.16 -69.11
C ASP A 198 4.88 -48.33 -67.65
N GLU A 199 4.56 -49.54 -67.19
CA GLU A 199 4.24 -49.83 -65.78
C GLU A 199 5.41 -49.50 -64.83
N ASN A 200 6.65 -49.83 -65.19
CA ASN A 200 7.82 -49.47 -64.38
C ASN A 200 8.03 -47.95 -64.31
N THR A 201 7.78 -47.22 -65.40
CA THR A 201 7.85 -45.75 -65.39
C THR A 201 6.77 -45.15 -64.48
N ASN A 202 5.54 -45.66 -64.54
CA ASN A 202 4.44 -45.24 -63.66
C ASN A 202 4.70 -45.57 -62.18
N LEU A 203 5.24 -46.75 -61.88
CA LEU A 203 5.65 -47.15 -60.52
C LEU A 203 6.77 -46.25 -59.99
N LYS A 204 7.76 -45.93 -60.83
CA LYS A 204 8.85 -45.01 -60.46
C LYS A 204 8.32 -43.61 -60.16
N GLU A 205 7.36 -43.12 -60.94
CA GLU A 205 6.71 -41.83 -60.67
C GLU A 205 5.81 -41.87 -59.43
N CYS A 206 5.11 -42.99 -59.18
CA CYS A 206 4.33 -43.21 -57.96
C CYS A 206 5.25 -43.18 -56.71
N ASN A 207 6.38 -43.89 -56.76
CA ASN A 207 7.38 -43.87 -55.69
C ASN A 207 7.97 -42.46 -55.46
N ARG A 208 8.24 -41.70 -56.53
CA ARG A 208 8.69 -40.31 -56.40
C ARG A 208 7.66 -39.45 -55.66
N ARG A 209 6.38 -39.55 -56.01
CA ARG A 209 5.29 -38.81 -55.34
C ARG A 209 5.16 -39.19 -53.86
N LEU A 210 5.19 -40.48 -53.55
CA LEU A 210 5.17 -40.95 -52.16
C LEU A 210 6.38 -40.44 -51.37
N GLN A 211 7.55 -40.39 -52.01
CA GLN A 211 8.77 -39.87 -51.38
C GLN A 211 8.68 -38.36 -51.10
N GLU A 212 8.09 -37.58 -52.00
CA GLU A 212 7.78 -36.16 -51.79
C GLU A 212 6.77 -35.97 -50.65
N GLU A 213 5.71 -36.78 -50.60
CA GLU A 213 4.68 -36.73 -49.56
C GLU A 213 5.24 -37.09 -48.17
N VAL A 214 6.07 -38.13 -48.09
CA VAL A 214 6.81 -38.48 -46.86
C VAL A 214 7.73 -37.32 -46.44
N SER A 215 8.40 -36.66 -47.40
CA SER A 215 9.26 -35.51 -47.10
C SER A 215 8.46 -34.34 -46.50
N ILE A 216 7.24 -34.09 -46.98
CA ILE A 216 6.35 -33.05 -46.42
C ILE A 216 5.94 -33.42 -44.99
N TYR A 217 5.48 -34.66 -44.76
CA TYR A 217 5.09 -35.09 -43.42
C TYR A 217 6.24 -35.07 -42.42
N VAL A 218 7.46 -35.39 -42.85
CA VAL A 218 8.66 -35.28 -42.00
C VAL A 218 8.92 -33.82 -41.61
N ALA A 219 8.78 -32.87 -42.55
CA ALA A 219 8.93 -31.44 -42.25
C ALA A 219 7.84 -30.97 -41.26
N ASP A 220 6.58 -31.36 -41.44
CA ASP A 220 5.48 -31.02 -40.53
C ASP A 220 5.65 -31.61 -39.12
N ILE A 221 6.20 -32.83 -39.02
CA ILE A 221 6.55 -33.45 -37.74
C ILE A 221 7.68 -32.65 -37.07
N SER A 222 8.70 -32.23 -37.82
CA SER A 222 9.79 -31.41 -37.30
C SER A 222 9.26 -30.10 -36.70
N VAL A 223 8.41 -29.38 -37.43
CA VAL A 223 7.81 -28.12 -36.95
C VAL A 223 6.97 -28.33 -35.70
N ARG A 224 6.14 -29.40 -35.67
CA ARG A 224 5.33 -29.71 -34.47
C ARG A 224 6.20 -30.10 -33.28
N ASN A 225 7.30 -30.82 -33.49
CA ASN A 225 8.24 -31.13 -32.42
C ASN A 225 8.88 -29.86 -31.87
N ASP A 226 9.31 -28.92 -32.72
CA ASP A 226 9.86 -27.64 -32.29
C ASP A 226 8.85 -26.87 -31.43
N GLN A 227 7.58 -26.81 -31.86
CA GLN A 227 6.48 -26.20 -31.08
C GLN A 227 6.28 -26.88 -29.72
N ILE A 228 6.32 -28.21 -29.65
CA ILE A 228 6.21 -28.95 -28.38
C ILE A 228 7.37 -28.60 -27.45
N THR A 229 8.60 -28.51 -27.96
CA THR A 229 9.75 -28.13 -27.14
C THR A 229 9.65 -26.70 -26.62
N GLU A 230 9.16 -25.76 -27.43
CA GLU A 230 8.94 -24.38 -27.02
C GLU A 230 7.84 -24.27 -25.94
N LEU A 231 6.71 -24.95 -26.14
CA LEU A 231 5.63 -24.99 -25.15
C LEU A 231 6.10 -25.62 -23.83
N SER A 232 6.89 -26.69 -23.89
CA SER A 232 7.46 -27.34 -22.71
C SER A 232 8.40 -26.38 -21.96
N ARG A 233 9.27 -25.65 -22.67
CA ARG A 233 10.15 -24.63 -22.07
C ARG A 233 9.34 -23.51 -21.41
N ASN A 234 8.27 -23.04 -22.04
CA ASN A 234 7.42 -21.99 -21.48
C ASN A 234 6.65 -22.48 -20.25
N LEU A 235 6.22 -23.75 -20.23
CA LEU A 235 5.60 -24.36 -19.06
C LEU A 235 6.58 -24.43 -17.88
N ASP A 236 7.80 -24.89 -18.10
CA ASP A 236 8.84 -24.97 -17.06
C ASP A 236 9.16 -23.58 -16.48
N GLN A 237 9.27 -22.57 -17.35
CA GLN A 237 9.46 -21.19 -16.92
C GLN A 237 8.29 -20.69 -16.05
N SER A 238 7.05 -20.94 -16.48
CA SER A 238 5.85 -20.56 -15.73
C SER A 238 5.78 -21.27 -14.36
N MET A 239 6.14 -22.56 -14.30
CA MET A 239 6.21 -23.31 -13.04
C MET A 239 7.24 -22.71 -12.08
N SER A 240 8.42 -22.32 -12.59
CA SER A 240 9.45 -21.65 -11.81
C SER A 240 8.95 -20.31 -11.25
N ASP A 241 8.28 -19.50 -12.08
CA ASP A 241 7.72 -18.22 -11.67
C ASP A 241 6.60 -18.36 -10.63
N ILE A 242 5.73 -19.36 -10.77
CA ILE A 242 4.71 -19.69 -9.75
C ILE A 242 5.38 -20.06 -8.42
N GLY A 243 6.45 -20.87 -8.46
CA GLY A 243 7.23 -21.23 -7.27
C GLY A 243 7.81 -19.99 -6.57
N ARG A 244 8.44 -19.10 -7.35
CA ARG A 244 8.99 -17.83 -6.85
C ARG A 244 7.93 -16.94 -6.22
N LEU A 245 6.82 -16.70 -6.92
CA LEU A 245 5.71 -15.89 -6.40
C LEU A 245 5.09 -16.50 -5.13
N LYS A 246 4.97 -17.83 -5.06
CA LYS A 246 4.47 -18.52 -3.86
C LYS A 246 5.39 -18.31 -2.65
N MET A 247 6.71 -18.34 -2.86
CA MET A 247 7.67 -18.04 -1.79
C MET A 247 7.56 -16.58 -1.33
N GLU A 248 7.49 -15.64 -2.28
CA GLU A 248 7.35 -14.20 -1.97
C GLU A 248 6.06 -13.93 -1.19
N VAL A 249 4.91 -14.47 -1.62
CA VAL A 249 3.64 -14.36 -0.90
C VAL A 249 3.78 -14.92 0.53
N SER A 250 4.43 -16.08 0.69
CA SER A 250 4.62 -16.69 2.02
C SER A 250 5.51 -15.85 2.93
N GLU A 251 6.52 -15.18 2.39
CA GLU A 251 7.38 -14.24 3.12
C GLU A 251 6.60 -12.97 3.51
N LYS A 252 5.87 -12.37 2.57
CA LYS A 252 5.03 -11.20 2.85
C LYS A 252 3.95 -11.50 3.88
N CYS A 253 3.32 -12.68 3.83
CA CYS A 253 2.37 -13.12 4.88
C CYS A 253 3.03 -13.20 6.26
N ARG A 254 4.28 -13.69 6.36
CA ARG A 254 5.01 -13.71 7.63
C ARG A 254 5.31 -12.30 8.13
N SER A 255 5.81 -11.43 7.25
CA SER A 255 6.09 -10.02 7.58
C SER A 255 4.83 -9.28 8.06
N VAL A 256 3.69 -9.48 7.40
CA VAL A 256 2.40 -8.92 7.82
C VAL A 256 1.97 -9.44 9.20
N ASN A 257 2.12 -10.74 9.45
CA ASN A 257 1.79 -11.31 10.76
C ASN A 257 2.65 -10.72 11.88
N ASP A 258 3.95 -10.53 11.64
CA ASP A 258 4.85 -9.94 12.65
C ASP A 258 4.54 -8.46 12.87
N LEU A 259 4.26 -7.69 11.81
CA LEU A 259 3.76 -6.32 11.93
C LEU A 259 2.46 -6.25 12.73
N ASN A 260 1.55 -7.21 12.55
CA ASN A 260 0.29 -7.25 13.30
C ASN A 260 0.54 -7.52 14.80
N LYS A 261 1.46 -8.41 15.15
CA LYS A 261 1.88 -8.61 16.56
C LYS A 261 2.47 -7.34 17.16
N HIS A 262 3.30 -6.62 16.41
CA HIS A 262 3.85 -5.33 16.85
C HIS A 262 2.76 -4.28 17.05
N LEU A 263 1.78 -4.22 16.15
CA LEU A 263 0.63 -3.33 16.27
C LEU A 263 -0.18 -3.63 17.53
N ASP A 264 -0.44 -4.90 17.82
CA ASP A 264 -1.20 -5.30 19.02
C ASP A 264 -0.42 -4.98 20.31
N SER A 265 0.91 -5.21 20.31
CA SER A 265 1.77 -4.79 21.43
C SER A 265 1.76 -3.27 21.64
N LEU A 266 1.81 -2.49 20.56
CA LEU A 266 1.74 -1.03 20.63
C LEU A 266 0.38 -0.54 21.13
N LYS A 267 -0.73 -1.17 20.70
CA LYS A 267 -2.06 -0.86 21.22
C LYS A 267 -2.14 -1.06 22.73
N LEU A 268 -1.63 -2.18 23.24
CA LEU A 268 -1.58 -2.46 24.68
C LEU A 268 -0.78 -1.40 25.45
N LYS A 269 0.42 -1.03 24.95
CA LYS A 269 1.22 0.03 25.56
C LYS A 269 0.51 1.39 25.54
N LYS A 270 -0.16 1.71 24.44
CA LYS A 270 -0.96 2.94 24.30
C LYS A 270 -2.10 2.96 25.32
N ASP A 271 -2.80 1.85 25.50
CA ASP A 271 -3.87 1.74 26.50
C ASP A 271 -3.32 1.86 27.94
N GLU A 272 -2.16 1.25 28.23
CA GLU A 272 -1.47 1.38 29.52
C GLU A 272 -1.08 2.83 29.82
N VAL A 273 -0.47 3.53 28.86
CA VAL A 273 -0.10 4.95 29.00
C VAL A 273 -1.34 5.82 29.16
N THR A 274 -2.42 5.53 28.43
CA THR A 274 -3.68 6.27 28.55
C THR A 274 -4.25 6.15 29.97
N ALA A 275 -4.26 4.94 30.54
CA ALA A 275 -4.71 4.72 31.92
C ALA A 275 -3.84 5.47 32.96
N LYS A 276 -2.52 5.48 32.77
CA LYS A 276 -1.59 6.25 33.62
C LYS A 276 -1.86 7.75 33.55
N VAL A 277 -2.09 8.28 32.34
CA VAL A 277 -2.43 9.70 32.13
C VAL A 277 -3.74 10.07 32.81
N ASP A 278 -4.76 9.22 32.70
CA ASP A 278 -6.04 9.48 33.36
C ASP A 278 -5.94 9.45 34.89
N THR A 279 -5.11 8.55 35.43
CA THR A 279 -4.81 8.49 36.87
C THR A 279 -4.13 9.77 37.36
N LEU A 280 -3.04 10.18 36.71
CA LEU A 280 -2.32 11.42 37.05
C LEU A 280 -3.20 12.67 36.89
N ARG A 281 -4.08 12.67 35.88
CA ARG A 281 -5.05 13.75 35.68
C ARG A 281 -6.05 13.83 36.83
N ALA A 282 -6.52 12.70 37.36
CA ALA A 282 -7.40 12.67 38.51
C ALA A 282 -6.69 13.16 39.79
N GLU A 283 -5.45 12.71 40.01
CA GLU A 283 -4.63 13.15 41.15
C GLU A 283 -4.36 14.66 41.11
N LYS A 284 -3.96 15.19 39.95
CA LYS A 284 -3.77 16.64 39.77
C LYS A 284 -5.03 17.43 40.11
N ARG A 285 -6.20 16.99 39.65
CA ARG A 285 -7.48 17.64 39.99
C ARG A 285 -7.75 17.61 41.50
N SER A 286 -7.41 16.51 42.17
CA SER A 286 -7.53 16.40 43.63
C SER A 286 -6.62 17.40 44.33
N GLN A 287 -5.38 17.53 43.88
CA GLN A 287 -4.43 18.49 44.42
C GLN A 287 -4.88 19.94 44.16
N ASP A 288 -5.37 20.26 42.97
CA ASP A 288 -5.91 21.58 42.63
C ASP A 288 -7.10 21.96 43.51
N ASN A 289 -7.93 20.98 43.90
CA ASN A 289 -9.03 21.20 44.84
C ASN A 289 -8.52 21.47 46.27
N LEU A 290 -7.55 20.69 46.75
CA LEU A 290 -6.92 20.90 48.06
C LEU A 290 -6.27 22.29 48.14
N VAL A 291 -5.56 22.71 47.10
CA VAL A 291 -4.95 24.06 47.03
C VAL A 291 -6.03 25.13 47.17
N ARG A 292 -7.15 24.99 46.45
CA ARG A 292 -8.27 25.95 46.53
C ARG A 292 -8.90 26.02 47.93
N GLU A 293 -9.02 24.88 48.61
CA GLU A 293 -9.49 24.82 49.99
C GLU A 293 -8.54 25.55 50.94
N LEU A 294 -7.23 25.31 50.81
CA LEU A 294 -6.20 25.99 51.61
C LEU A 294 -6.17 27.50 51.34
N GLU A 295 -6.28 27.93 50.09
CA GLU A 295 -6.38 29.35 49.72
C GLU A 295 -7.62 30.01 50.36
N THR A 296 -8.76 29.31 50.37
CA THR A 296 -10.00 29.81 51.00
C THR A 296 -9.81 29.97 52.51
N CYS A 297 -9.20 29.00 53.18
CA CYS A 297 -8.91 29.06 54.60
C CYS A 297 -7.94 30.21 54.93
N LEU A 298 -6.86 30.36 54.15
CA LEU A 298 -5.89 31.42 54.33
C LEU A 298 -6.53 32.80 54.21
N ASN A 299 -7.37 33.00 53.19
CA ASN A 299 -8.10 34.26 53.01
C ASN A 299 -9.03 34.55 54.18
N SER A 300 -9.72 33.54 54.72
CA SER A 300 -10.56 33.70 55.92
C SER A 300 -9.75 34.16 57.13
N ILE A 301 -8.63 33.50 57.41
CA ILE A 301 -7.73 33.86 58.53
C ILE A 301 -7.19 35.28 58.33
N GLN A 302 -6.84 35.67 57.11
CA GLN A 302 -6.34 37.01 56.83
C GLN A 302 -7.39 38.09 57.11
N VAL A 303 -8.66 37.84 56.79
CA VAL A 303 -9.78 38.74 57.13
C VAL A 303 -9.95 38.85 58.65
N GLU A 304 -9.93 37.72 59.36
CA GLU A 304 -10.02 37.70 60.83
C GLU A 304 -8.86 38.48 61.48
N HIS A 305 -7.63 38.28 60.99
CA HIS A 305 -6.45 38.98 61.49
C HIS A 305 -6.57 40.51 61.35
N VAL A 306 -7.04 40.99 60.19
CA VAL A 306 -7.30 42.44 59.98
C VAL A 306 -8.39 42.94 60.94
N GLY A 307 -9.43 42.14 61.19
CA GLY A 307 -10.47 42.47 62.17
C GLY A 307 -9.94 42.58 63.60
N VAL A 308 -9.08 41.65 64.01
CA VAL A 308 -8.44 41.66 65.34
C VAL A 308 -7.49 42.85 65.49
N LEU A 309 -6.73 43.21 64.45
CA LEU A 309 -5.89 44.41 64.49
C LEU A 309 -6.73 45.67 64.67
N SER A 310 -7.84 45.79 63.95
CA SER A 310 -8.75 46.94 64.06
C SER A 310 -9.37 47.04 65.47
N SER A 311 -9.73 45.91 66.09
CA SER A 311 -10.27 45.91 67.45
C SER A 311 -9.20 46.23 68.50
N PHE A 312 -7.95 45.82 68.28
CA PHE A 312 -6.82 46.18 69.11
C PHE A 312 -6.53 47.68 69.05
N ASP A 313 -6.52 48.29 67.86
CA ASP A 313 -6.32 49.73 67.68
C ASP A 313 -7.41 50.54 68.42
N ASN A 314 -8.67 50.14 68.30
CA ASN A 314 -9.78 50.75 69.05
C ASN A 314 -9.60 50.62 70.58
N ALA A 315 -9.17 49.45 71.06
CA ALA A 315 -8.91 49.24 72.49
C ALA A 315 -7.75 50.11 72.98
N GLN A 316 -6.71 50.27 72.16
CA GLN A 316 -5.57 51.14 72.47
C GLN A 316 -5.99 52.61 72.55
N GLU A 317 -6.87 53.08 71.66
CA GLU A 317 -7.44 54.42 71.72
C GLU A 317 -8.22 54.65 73.03
N VAL A 318 -9.09 53.71 73.42
CA VAL A 318 -9.83 53.78 74.70
C VAL A 318 -8.89 53.79 75.90
N ILE A 319 -7.81 52.99 75.86
CA ILE A 319 -6.79 52.97 76.92
C ILE A 319 -6.13 54.35 77.04
N ASP A 320 -5.80 54.99 75.93
CA ASP A 320 -5.14 56.30 75.94
C ASP A 320 -6.09 57.43 76.37
N GLU A 321 -7.37 57.37 76.00
CA GLU A 321 -8.41 58.26 76.53
C GLU A 321 -8.57 58.09 78.05
N LEU A 322 -8.63 56.84 78.54
CA LEU A 322 -8.77 56.56 79.97
C LEU A 322 -7.55 57.07 80.76
N LYS A 323 -6.33 56.89 80.24
CA LYS A 323 -5.10 57.46 80.84
C LYS A 323 -5.19 58.97 80.95
N LEU A 324 -5.63 59.66 79.89
CA LEU A 324 -5.81 61.11 79.90
C LEU A 324 -6.82 61.53 80.99
N LYS A 325 -7.93 60.79 81.13
CA LYS A 325 -8.94 61.07 82.14
C LYS A 325 -8.44 60.84 83.56
N VAL A 326 -7.65 59.78 83.78
CA VAL A 326 -6.98 59.54 85.07
C VAL A 326 -6.06 60.70 85.43
N MET A 327 -5.22 61.18 84.49
CA MET A 327 -4.35 62.34 84.73
C MET A 327 -5.13 63.62 85.07
N GLU A 328 -6.26 63.86 84.40
CA GLU A 328 -7.12 65.00 84.71
C GLU A 328 -7.73 64.89 86.12
N LEU A 329 -8.25 63.72 86.47
CA LEU A 329 -8.81 63.46 87.81
C LEU A 329 -7.75 63.58 88.90
N GLU A 330 -6.53 63.06 88.67
CA GLU A 330 -5.41 63.21 89.61
C GLU A 330 -5.07 64.69 89.85
N ARG A 331 -5.00 65.51 88.79
CA ARG A 331 -4.78 66.96 88.89
C ARG A 331 -5.88 67.64 89.68
N GLU A 332 -7.14 67.28 89.42
CA GLU A 332 -8.30 67.83 90.11
C GLU A 332 -8.32 67.44 91.59
N VAL A 333 -7.93 66.20 91.93
CA VAL A 333 -7.77 65.76 93.33
C VAL A 333 -6.69 66.56 94.04
N VAL A 334 -5.55 66.83 93.40
CA VAL A 334 -4.49 67.68 93.97
C VAL A 334 -5.03 69.09 94.25
N ARG A 335 -5.70 69.70 93.26
CA ARG A 335 -6.30 71.02 93.40
C ARG A 335 -7.34 71.06 94.54
N GLN A 336 -8.18 70.04 94.66
CA GLN A 336 -9.14 69.94 95.76
C GLN A 336 -8.44 69.82 97.13
N ARG A 337 -7.34 69.07 97.22
CA ARG A 337 -6.55 68.96 98.45
C ARG A 337 -5.94 70.31 98.86
N GLU A 338 -5.42 71.09 97.91
CA GLU A 338 -4.89 72.44 98.15
C GLU A 338 -5.98 73.37 98.71
N VAL A 339 -7.15 73.44 98.05
CA VAL A 339 -8.29 74.25 98.54
C VAL A 339 -8.74 73.84 99.95
N ILE A 340 -8.78 72.54 100.24
CA ILE A 340 -9.11 72.04 101.58
C ILE A 340 -8.05 72.48 102.61
N PHE A 341 -6.77 72.44 102.24
CA PHE A 341 -5.67 72.89 103.09
C PHE A 341 -5.78 74.39 103.39
N ASP A 342 -5.95 75.22 102.36
CA ASP A 342 -6.08 76.68 102.48
C ASP A 342 -7.31 77.05 103.34
N THR A 343 -8.46 76.43 103.09
CA THR A 343 -9.68 76.66 103.89
C THR A 343 -9.49 76.24 105.35
N ALA A 344 -8.78 75.13 105.60
CA ALA A 344 -8.48 74.69 106.95
C ALA A 344 -7.49 75.64 107.64
N GLU A 345 -6.57 76.26 106.90
CA GLU A 345 -5.65 77.28 107.37
C GLU A 345 -6.35 78.58 107.74
N GLU A 346 -7.17 79.13 106.85
CA GLU A 346 -7.99 80.32 107.13
C GLU A 346 -8.85 80.12 108.39
N LYS A 347 -9.48 78.95 108.55
CA LYS A 347 -10.23 78.61 109.76
C LYS A 347 -9.36 78.63 111.02
N ARG A 348 -8.10 78.20 110.96
CA ARG A 348 -7.17 78.30 112.10
C ARG A 348 -6.84 79.76 112.41
N GLU A 349 -6.57 80.58 111.40
CA GLU A 349 -6.26 82.00 111.58
C GLU A 349 -7.42 82.78 112.21
N VAL A 350 -8.66 82.56 111.76
CA VAL A 350 -9.86 83.19 112.34
C VAL A 350 -10.04 82.82 113.81
N ILE A 351 -9.79 81.56 114.19
CA ILE A 351 -9.84 81.13 115.59
C ILE A 351 -8.73 81.78 116.41
N SER A 352 -7.54 81.97 115.84
CA SER A 352 -6.41 82.62 116.53
C SER A 352 -6.61 84.12 116.76
N ILE A 353 -7.28 84.83 115.84
CA ILE A 353 -7.55 86.27 115.95
C ILE A 353 -8.72 86.54 116.91
N GLY A 354 -9.72 85.65 116.98
CA GLY A 354 -10.84 85.78 117.91
C GLY A 354 -10.53 85.47 119.38
N ALA A 355 -9.32 85.00 119.68
CA ALA A 355 -8.85 84.65 121.03
C ALA A 355 -7.87 85.66 121.65
N ALA A 356 -7.57 86.75 120.94
CA ALA A 356 -6.81 87.93 121.41
C ALA A 356 -7.78 89.08 121.71
#